data_AF-A0A427CG02-F1
#
_entry.id   AF-A0A427CG02-F1
#
_cell.length_a   1.000
_cell.length_b   1.000
_cell.length_c   1.000
_cell.angle_alpha   90.00
_cell.angle_beta   90.00
_cell.angle_gamma   90.00
#
_symmetry.space_group_name_H-M   'P 1'
#
loop_
_entity.id
_entity.type
_entity.pdbx_description
1 polymer ?
#
loop_
_entity_poly.entity_id
_entity_poly.type
_entity_poly.pdbx_seq_one_letter_code
_entity_poly.pdbx_strand_id
1 'polypeptide(L)' 'MSLSDRLRRLEQQQEEQRLATARVEEKLDALLGALAEEGEEEQDQPARDLDGGFIPGERDQSQSLG' A
#
# COMPACT_ATOMS: atom_id res chain seq x y z
N MET A 1 -26.07 26.96 23.84
CA MET A 1 -25.96 25.54 23.43
C MET A 1 -25.85 24.69 24.68
N SER A 2 -26.63 23.61 24.76
CA SER A 2 -26.59 22.68 25.90
C SER A 2 -25.36 21.75 25.81
N LEU A 3 -24.91 21.24 26.96
CA LEU A 3 -23.90 20.17 27.01
C LEU A 3 -24.35 18.94 26.22
N SER A 4 -25.65 18.63 26.25
CA SER A 4 -26.25 17.54 25.47
C SER A 4 -26.11 17.75 23.96
N ASP A 5 -26.24 18.99 23.47
CA ASP A 5 -26.07 19.31 22.04
C ASP A 5 -24.60 19.20 21.60
N ARG A 6 -23.68 19.42 22.53
CA ARG A 6 -22.24 19.26 22.28
C ARG A 6 -21.86 17.78 22.27
N LEU A 7 -22.38 16.99 23.20
CA LEU A 7 -22.18 15.53 23.23
C LEU A 7 -22.71 14.86 21.96
N ARG A 8 -23.95 15.16 21.57
CA ARG A 8 -24.55 14.61 20.33
C ARG A 8 -23.71 14.91 19.09
N ARG A 9 -23.16 16.13 18.99
CA ARG A 9 -22.29 16.50 17.86
C ARG A 9 -20.97 15.74 17.88
N LEU A 10 -20.37 15.52 19.06
CA LEU A 10 -19.15 14.75 19.18
C LEU A 10 -19.37 13.27 18.82
N GLU A 11 -20.48 12.68 19.27
CA GLU A 11 -20.85 11.31 18.90
C GLU A 11 -21.07 11.17 17.39
N GLN A 12 -21.75 12.14 16.77
CA GLN A 12 -21.94 12.15 15.33
C GLN A 12 -20.61 12.29 14.58
N GLN A 13 -19.73 13.20 14.99
CA GLN A 13 -18.41 13.37 14.38
C GLN A 13 -17.55 12.11 14.54
N GLN A 14 -17.63 11.43 15.69
CA GLN A 14 -16.89 10.21 15.93
C GLN A 14 -17.37 9.08 15.02
N GLU A 15 -18.68 8.93 14.84
CA GLU A 15 -19.23 7.92 13.94
C GLU A 15 -18.89 8.22 12.47
N GLU A 16 -18.99 9.49 12.06
CA GLU A 16 -18.57 9.92 10.71
C GLU A 16 -17.09 9.64 10.46
N GLN A 17 -16.23 9.92 11.44
CA GLN A 17 -14.79 9.61 11.36
C GLN A 17 -14.55 8.11 11.27
N ARG A 18 -15.23 7.30 12.10
CA ARG A 18 -15.11 5.85 12.09
C ARG A 18 -15.50 5.26 10.73
N LEU A 19 -16.59 5.74 10.14
CA LEU A 19 -17.03 5.32 8.80
C LEU A 19 -16.06 5.75 7.71
N ALA A 20 -15.48 6.95 7.83
CA ALA A 20 -14.46 7.42 6.89
C ALA A 20 -13.19 6.57 6.96
N THR A 21 -12.72 6.23 8.17
CA THR A 21 -11.57 5.35 8.38
C THR A 21 -11.80 3.97 7.80
N ALA A 22 -12.95 3.33 8.08
CA ALA A 22 -13.27 2.01 7.54
C ALA A 22 -13.27 1.98 6.00
N ARG A 23 -13.78 3.03 5.35
CA ARG A 23 -13.74 3.16 3.89
C ARG A 23 -12.33 3.36 3.33
N VAL A 24 -11.44 4.00 4.08
CA VAL A 24 -10.04 4.17 3.68
C VAL A 24 -9.29 2.86 3.84
N GLU A 25 -9.51 2.13 4.94
CA GLU A 25 -8.94 0.80 5.18
C GLU A 25 -9.32 -0.17 4.05
N GLU A 26 -10.61 -0.25 3.70
CA GLU A 26 -11.09 -1.10 2.59
C GLU A 26 -10.41 -0.76 1.25
N LYS A 27 -10.22 0.53 0.96
CA LYS A 27 -9.53 0.96 -0.26
C LYS A 27 -8.04 0.61 -0.24
N LEU A 28 -7.40 0.71 0.92
CA LEU A 28 -5.99 0.34 1.06
C LEU A 28 -5.82 -1.17 0.91
N ASP A 29 -6.70 -1.97 1.49
CA ASP A 29 -6.68 -3.43 1.33
C ASP A 29 -6.88 -3.81 -0.15
N ALA A 30 -7.80 -3.15 -0.86
CA ALA A 30 -7.98 -3.36 -2.30
C ALA A 30 -6.74 -2.96 -3.13
N LEU A 31 -6.09 -1.84 -2.79
CA LEU A 31 -4.86 -1.41 -3.46
C LEU A 31 -3.69 -2.36 -3.19
N LEU A 32 -3.56 -2.84 -1.95
CA LEU A 32 -2.54 -3.82 -1.58
C LEU A 32 -2.78 -5.15 -2.30
N GLY A 33 -4.03 -5.58 -2.44
CA GLY A 33 -4.39 -6.74 -3.24
C GLY A 33 -3.99 -6.58 -4.71
N ALA A 34 -4.34 -5.45 -5.33
CA ALA A 34 -3.99 -5.17 -6.72
C ALA A 34 -2.47 -5.12 -6.94
N LEU A 35 -1.71 -4.50 -6.03
CA LEU A 35 -0.24 -4.46 -6.12
C LEU A 35 0.40 -5.83 -5.89
N ALA A 36 -0.18 -6.68 -5.05
CA ALA A 36 0.29 -8.05 -4.87
C ALA A 36 0.06 -8.88 -6.14
N GLU A 37 -1.11 -8.73 -6.78
CA GLU A 37 -1.41 -9.36 -8.08
C GLU A 37 -0.45 -8.89 -9.18
N GLU A 38 -0.15 -7.59 -9.25
CA GLU A 38 0.82 -7.03 -10.20
C GLU A 38 2.26 -7.51 -9.90
N GLY A 39 2.64 -7.60 -8.63
CA GLY A 39 3.96 -8.05 -8.19
C GLY A 39 4.25 -9.53 -8.44
N GLU A 40 3.23 -10.37 -8.64
CA GLU A 40 3.36 -11.79 -9.01
C GLU A 40 3.63 -12.00 -10.52
N GLU A 41 3.35 -11.01 -11.37
CA GLU A 41 3.60 -11.12 -12.82
C GLU A 41 5.01 -10.67 -13.25
N GLU A 42 5.78 -9.98 -12.39
CA GLU A 42 7.02 -9.29 -12.79
C GLU A 42 8.28 -9.56 -11.94
N GLN A 43 8.31 -10.65 -11.17
CA GLN A 43 9.53 -11.04 -10.43
C GLN A 43 10.10 -12.37 -10.97
N ASP A 44 11.37 -12.31 -11.39
CA ASP A 44 12.22 -13.40 -11.93
C ASP A 44 12.17 -13.70 -13.42
N GLN A 45 12.16 -12.66 -14.28
CA GLN A 45 12.93 -12.78 -15.52
C GLN A 45 14.16 -11.89 -15.45
N PRO A 46 15.39 -12.45 -15.43
CA PRO A 46 16.59 -11.64 -15.58
C PRO A 46 16.45 -10.82 -16.85
N ALA A 47 16.68 -9.51 -16.73
CA ALA A 47 16.62 -8.59 -17.85
C ALA A 47 17.48 -9.16 -18.99
N ARG A 48 16.90 -9.26 -20.19
CA ARG A 48 17.62 -9.72 -21.37
C ARG A 48 18.07 -8.51 -22.16
N ASP A 49 19.29 -8.56 -22.68
CA ASP A 49 19.72 -7.61 -23.70
C ASP A 49 18.91 -7.82 -25.00
N LEU A 50 19.05 -6.89 -25.95
CA LEU A 50 18.35 -6.94 -27.23
C LEU A 50 18.75 -8.14 -28.10
N ASP A 51 19.86 -8.79 -27.76
CA ASP A 51 20.40 -9.99 -28.41
C ASP A 51 20.01 -11.28 -27.65
N GLY A 52 19.23 -11.17 -26.57
CA GLY A 52 18.74 -12.28 -25.75
C GLY A 52 19.71 -12.80 -24.68
N GLY A 53 20.86 -12.14 -24.47
CA GLY A 53 21.81 -12.41 -23.41
C GLY A 53 21.29 -11.96 -22.04
N PHE A 54 21.63 -12.70 -20.98
CA PHE A 54 21.24 -12.35 -19.62
C PHE A 54 22.04 -11.14 -19.11
N ILE A 55 21.36 -10.07 -18.71
CA ILE A 55 21.93 -8.93 -18.01
C ILE A 55 22.01 -9.31 -16.52
N PRO A 56 23.21 -9.40 -15.93
CA PRO A 56 23.33 -9.58 -14.48
C PRO A 56 22.68 -8.39 -13.79
N GLY A 57 21.63 -8.63 -12.99
CA GLY A 57 21.01 -7.58 -12.20
C GLY A 57 22.04 -6.90 -11.30
N GLU A 58 21.92 -5.58 -11.14
CA GLU A 58 22.70 -4.83 -10.15
C GLU A 58 22.42 -5.42 -8.77
N ARG A 59 23.28 -6.34 -8.31
CA ARG A 59 23.28 -6.77 -6.92
C ARG A 59 23.53 -5.53 -6.10
N ASP A 60 22.60 -5.19 -5.21
CA ASP A 60 22.79 -4.13 -4.23
C ASP A 60 24.12 -4.38 -3.49
N GLN A 61 25.13 -3.57 -3.80
CA GLN A 61 26.48 -3.69 -3.25
C GLN A 61 26.55 -3.19 -1.80
N SER A 62 25.42 -2.73 -1.22
CA SER A 62 25.33 -2.32 0.19
C SER A 62 25.60 -3.46 1.18
N GLN A 63 25.61 -4.72 0.73
CA GLN A 63 25.93 -5.91 1.52
C GLN A 63 27.37 -6.43 1.29
N SER A 64 28.29 -5.61 0.77
CA SER A 64 29.72 -5.94 0.77
C SER A 64 30.32 -5.73 2.17
N LEU A 65 30.11 -6.69 3.07
CA LEU A 65 30.82 -6.75 4.35
C LEU A 65 32.27 -7.22 4.11
N GLY A 66 33.17 -6.26 3.93
CA GLY A 66 34.61 -6.40 4.12
C GLY A 66 35.06 -5.58 5.32
#